data_AF-A0A5B9MAU3-F1
#
_entry.id   AF-A0A5B9MAU3-F1
#
_cell.length_a   1.000
_cell.length_b   1.000
_cell.length_c   1.000
_cell.angle_alpha   90.00
_cell.angle_beta   90.00
_cell.angle_gamma   90.00
#
_symmetry.space_group_name_H-M   'P 1'
#
loop_
_entity.id
_entity.type
_entity.pdbx_description
1 polymer ?
#
loop_
_entity_poly.entity_id
_entity_poly.type
_entity_poly.pdbx_seq_one_letter_code
_entity_poly.pdbx_strand_id
1 'polypeptide(L)'
;MLGEIKVGRCSRQCYREKRPLKEGEWYYSVVLHNDDDEYERRDYSADGWEGPPEGTLGHWKCRMPVAGEKKMVLAPRAVLIGLLRQMEDMPEQAKTRYLLALILLRRRFVRVISGPHSAAKTQDEADATTSGPPMMHLEVVDDGSTIDVAECQIAKSEAESLSEALSELLYCEASEIQQE
;
A
#
# COMPACT_ATOMS: atom_id res chain seq x y z
N MET A 1 2.52 -22.68 -3.33
CA MET A 1 2.69 -22.02 -4.65
C MET A 1 1.50 -21.08 -4.80
N LEU A 2 1.69 -19.77 -4.65
CA LEU A 2 0.65 -18.81 -5.05
C LEU A 2 0.61 -18.88 -6.58
N GLY A 3 -0.44 -19.47 -7.15
CA GLY A 3 -0.58 -19.60 -8.60
C GLY A 3 -0.50 -18.23 -9.27
N GLU A 4 0.02 -18.18 -10.50
CA GLU A 4 0.04 -16.94 -11.28
C GLU A 4 -1.40 -16.52 -11.63
N ILE A 5 -1.98 -15.63 -10.83
CA ILE A 5 -3.25 -14.97 -11.15
C ILE A 5 -2.96 -13.97 -12.28
N LYS A 6 -3.39 -14.29 -13.50
CA LYS A 6 -3.22 -13.43 -14.66
C LYS A 6 -4.39 -12.45 -14.76
N VAL A 7 -4.21 -11.25 -14.21
CA VAL A 7 -5.16 -10.14 -14.38
C VAL A 7 -4.76 -9.28 -15.57
N GLY A 8 -5.72 -8.92 -16.42
CA GLY A 8 -5.51 -8.04 -17.57
C GLY A 8 -5.00 -6.64 -17.21
N ARG A 9 -4.40 -5.96 -18.20
CA ARG A 9 -4.04 -4.54 -18.09
C ARG A 9 -5.29 -3.66 -18.10
N CYS A 10 -5.16 -2.41 -17.67
CA CYS A 10 -6.23 -1.41 -17.80
C CYS A 10 -6.65 -1.30 -19.28
N SER A 11 -7.95 -1.43 -19.54
CA SER A 11 -8.52 -1.36 -20.90
C SER A 11 -8.54 0.08 -21.44
N ARG A 12 -8.44 1.07 -20.54
CA ARG A 12 -8.67 2.50 -20.80
C ARG A 12 -10.05 2.80 -21.39
N GLN A 13 -11.01 1.88 -21.22
CA GLN A 13 -12.38 2.03 -21.68
C GLN A 13 -13.34 1.69 -20.54
N CYS A 14 -14.36 2.52 -20.36
CA CYS A 14 -15.43 2.23 -19.42
C CYS A 14 -16.24 1.02 -19.93
N TYR A 15 -16.28 -0.05 -19.13
CA TYR A 15 -16.95 -1.30 -19.42
C TYR A 15 -18.46 -1.12 -19.58
N ARG A 16 -19.06 -0.22 -18.80
CA ARG A 16 -20.51 0.06 -18.83
C ARG A 16 -20.89 0.95 -20.01
N GLU A 17 -20.22 2.09 -20.14
CA GLU A 17 -20.57 3.13 -21.12
C GLU A 17 -19.99 2.86 -22.52
N LYS A 18 -19.07 1.88 -22.64
CA LYS A 18 -18.38 1.52 -23.90
C LYS A 18 -17.69 2.71 -24.58
N ARG A 19 -17.15 3.63 -23.78
CA ARG A 19 -16.37 4.79 -24.24
C ARG A 19 -14.96 4.78 -23.66
N PRO A 20 -14.00 5.47 -24.28
CA PRO A 20 -12.71 5.74 -23.66
C PRO A 20 -12.87 6.50 -22.34
N LEU A 21 -12.01 6.17 -21.38
CA LEU A 21 -11.79 6.98 -20.18
C LEU A 21 -10.95 8.20 -20.54
N LYS A 22 -11.36 9.38 -20.09
CA LYS A 22 -10.70 10.66 -20.36
C LYS A 22 -9.46 10.79 -19.49
N GLU A 23 -8.52 11.62 -19.94
CA GLU A 23 -7.37 12.01 -19.14
C GLU A 23 -7.80 12.64 -17.81
N GLY A 24 -7.13 12.26 -16.72
CA GLY A 24 -7.44 12.75 -15.37
C GLY A 24 -8.74 12.22 -14.77
N GLU A 25 -9.53 11.45 -15.52
CA GLU A 25 -10.81 10.89 -15.08
C GLU A 25 -10.57 9.85 -13.98
N TRP A 26 -11.35 9.95 -12.90
CA TRP A 26 -11.41 8.89 -11.89
C TRP A 26 -12.16 7.69 -12.45
N TYR A 27 -11.64 6.49 -12.18
CA TYR A 27 -12.24 5.24 -12.61
C TYR A 27 -12.01 4.15 -11.55
N TYR A 28 -12.80 3.10 -11.63
CA TYR A 28 -12.74 1.96 -10.72
C TYR A 28 -12.44 0.71 -11.53
N SER A 29 -11.42 -0.03 -11.13
CA SER A 29 -11.11 -1.33 -11.70
C SER A 29 -11.66 -2.42 -10.79
N VAL A 30 -12.26 -3.44 -11.37
CA VAL A 30 -12.71 -4.64 -10.67
C VAL A 30 -12.10 -5.88 -11.31
N VAL A 31 -11.87 -6.90 -10.50
CA VAL A 31 -11.47 -8.23 -10.95
C VAL A 31 -12.58 -9.21 -10.64
N LEU A 32 -13.00 -9.96 -11.65
CA LEU A 32 -14.10 -10.91 -11.66
C LEU A 32 -13.64 -12.19 -12.36
N HIS A 33 -14.39 -13.28 -12.22
CA HIS A 33 -14.29 -14.40 -13.16
C HIS A 33 -15.11 -14.08 -14.42
N ASN A 34 -14.60 -14.46 -15.59
CA ASN A 34 -15.40 -14.52 -16.81
C ASN A 34 -16.15 -15.85 -16.91
N ASP A 35 -16.85 -16.07 -18.02
CA ASP A 35 -17.63 -17.29 -18.26
C ASP A 35 -16.77 -18.57 -18.34
N ASP A 36 -15.45 -18.43 -18.56
CA ASP A 36 -14.47 -19.53 -18.62
C ASP A 36 -13.72 -19.72 -17.28
N ASP A 37 -14.19 -19.12 -16.17
CA ASP A 37 -13.54 -19.11 -14.85
C ASP A 37 -12.12 -18.49 -14.85
N GLU A 38 -11.77 -17.68 -15.86
CA GLU A 38 -10.54 -16.90 -15.90
C GLU A 38 -10.72 -15.50 -15.29
N TYR A 39 -9.62 -14.90 -14.83
CA TYR A 39 -9.66 -13.56 -14.23
C TYR A 39 -9.79 -12.46 -15.29
N GLU A 40 -10.90 -11.72 -15.25
CA GLU A 40 -11.16 -10.55 -16.09
C GLU A 40 -11.04 -9.27 -15.28
N ARG A 41 -10.34 -8.27 -15.83
CA ARG A 41 -10.38 -6.89 -15.33
C ARG A 41 -11.41 -6.08 -16.11
N ARG A 42 -12.34 -5.44 -15.41
CA ARG A 42 -13.26 -4.45 -15.97
C ARG A 42 -13.00 -3.08 -15.34
N ASP A 43 -12.95 -2.04 -16.16
CA ASP A 43 -12.75 -0.67 -15.72
C ASP A 43 -14.05 0.13 -15.89
N TYR A 44 -14.49 0.88 -14.89
CA TYR A 44 -15.71 1.68 -14.90
C TYR A 44 -15.35 3.14 -14.66
N SER A 45 -15.89 4.06 -15.46
CA SER A 45 -15.80 5.50 -15.15
C SER A 45 -16.41 5.79 -13.77
N ALA A 46 -16.02 6.90 -13.14
CA ALA A 46 -16.66 7.33 -11.90
C ALA A 46 -18.18 7.50 -12.06
N ASP A 47 -18.63 8.06 -13.18
CA ASP A 47 -20.06 8.25 -13.49
C ASP A 47 -20.80 6.91 -13.69
N GLY A 48 -20.11 5.92 -14.26
CA GLY A 48 -20.66 4.59 -14.52
C GLY A 48 -20.59 3.64 -13.33
N TRP A 49 -19.94 4.04 -12.23
CA TRP A 49 -19.67 3.21 -11.05
C TRP A 49 -20.86 3.18 -10.08
N GLU A 50 -21.43 2.00 -9.87
CA GLU A 50 -22.52 1.77 -8.90
C GLU A 50 -22.06 0.97 -7.66
N GLY A 51 -20.74 0.78 -7.54
CA GLY A 51 -20.15 -0.15 -6.59
C GLY A 51 -19.64 -1.43 -7.26
N PRO A 52 -18.94 -2.29 -6.50
CA PRO A 52 -18.42 -3.54 -7.03
C PRO A 52 -19.57 -4.47 -7.41
N PRO A 53 -19.60 -5.00 -8.66
CA PRO A 53 -20.60 -5.99 -9.06
C PRO A 53 -20.55 -7.26 -8.21
N GLU A 54 -21.64 -8.03 -8.23
CA GLU A 54 -21.65 -9.37 -7.61
C GLU A 54 -20.54 -10.26 -8.20
N GLY A 55 -19.91 -11.07 -7.35
CA GLY A 55 -18.76 -11.90 -7.74
C GLY A 55 -17.42 -11.15 -7.83
N THR A 56 -17.36 -9.86 -7.48
CA THR A 56 -16.10 -9.11 -7.42
C THR A 56 -15.13 -9.73 -6.41
N LEU A 57 -13.96 -10.13 -6.91
CA LEU A 57 -12.85 -10.63 -6.09
C LEU A 57 -12.08 -9.49 -5.43
N GLY A 58 -11.98 -8.36 -6.12
CA GLY A 58 -11.31 -7.16 -5.63
C GLY A 58 -11.58 -5.97 -6.53
N HIS A 59 -11.54 -4.77 -5.95
CA HIS A 59 -11.66 -3.53 -6.70
C HIS A 59 -10.75 -2.46 -6.12
N TRP A 60 -10.37 -1.50 -6.96
CA TRP A 60 -9.57 -0.35 -6.55
C TRP A 60 -9.90 0.88 -7.41
N LYS A 61 -9.76 2.06 -6.79
CA LYS A 61 -9.93 3.36 -7.45
C LYS A 61 -8.62 3.79 -8.10
N CYS A 62 -8.68 4.37 -9.28
CA CYS A 62 -7.53 4.87 -10.03
C CYS A 62 -7.89 6.17 -10.75
N ARG A 63 -6.86 6.93 -11.12
CA ARG A 63 -6.99 8.12 -11.96
C ARG A 63 -6.30 7.87 -13.30
N MET A 64 -6.96 8.19 -14.40
CA MET A 64 -6.34 8.10 -15.73
C MET A 64 -5.20 9.11 -15.82
N PRO A 65 -3.99 8.72 -16.25
CA PRO A 65 -2.89 9.67 -16.42
C PRO A 65 -3.28 10.80 -17.37
N VAL A 66 -2.83 12.01 -17.06
CA VAL A 66 -2.94 13.17 -17.94
C VAL A 66 -1.69 13.26 -18.80
N ALA A 67 -1.84 13.51 -20.10
CA ALA A 67 -0.69 13.66 -20.98
C ALA A 67 0.13 14.89 -20.58
N GLY A 68 1.45 14.71 -20.44
CA GLY A 68 2.37 15.79 -20.04
C GLY A 68 2.39 16.11 -18.54
N GLU A 69 1.59 15.42 -17.71
CA GLU A 69 1.71 15.53 -16.25
C GLU A 69 3.06 14.97 -15.79
N LYS A 70 3.72 15.69 -14.88
CA LYS A 70 5.00 15.26 -14.33
C LYS A 70 4.81 13.91 -13.66
N LYS A 71 5.66 12.95 -14.03
CA LYS A 71 5.60 11.62 -13.46
C LYS A 71 6.05 11.69 -12.01
N MET A 72 5.11 11.55 -11.09
CA MET A 72 5.41 11.29 -9.69
C MET A 72 6.07 9.90 -9.59
N VAL A 73 7.26 9.85 -9.03
CA VAL A 73 8.02 8.62 -8.80
C VAL A 73 8.20 8.46 -7.31
N LEU A 74 8.20 7.20 -6.88
CA LEU A 74 8.47 6.89 -5.49
C LEU A 74 9.88 7.39 -5.14
N ALA A 75 10.01 7.99 -3.96
CA ALA A 75 11.27 8.50 -3.46
C ALA A 75 12.36 7.41 -3.44
N PRO A 76 13.63 7.79 -3.55
CA PRO A 76 14.75 6.86 -3.46
C PRO A 76 14.70 6.02 -2.18
N ARG A 77 15.19 4.78 -2.25
CA ARG A 77 15.17 3.83 -1.12
C ARG A 77 15.74 4.45 0.16
N ALA A 78 16.89 5.13 0.08
CA ALA A 78 17.55 5.75 1.22
C ALA A 78 16.66 6.82 1.89
N VAL A 79 15.96 7.63 1.09
CA VAL A 79 15.01 8.65 1.57
C VAL A 79 13.85 8.00 2.32
N LEU A 80 13.27 6.92 1.78
CA LEU A 80 12.17 6.21 2.43
C LEU A 80 12.57 5.58 3.77
N ILE A 81 13.77 5.00 3.86
CA ILE A 81 14.31 4.44 5.10
C ILE A 81 14.61 5.56 6.10
N GLY A 82 15.19 6.67 5.64
CA GLY A 82 15.43 7.86 6.46
C GLY A 82 14.13 8.43 7.05
N LEU A 83 13.09 8.54 6.22
CA LEU A 83 11.76 8.96 6.66
C LEU A 83 11.19 8.01 7.72
N LEU A 84 11.29 6.69 7.52
CA LEU A 84 10.82 5.70 8.51
C LEU A 84 11.49 5.88 9.88
N ARG A 85 12.78 6.23 9.91
CA ARG A 85 13.51 6.54 11.15
C ARG A 85 13.08 7.85 11.76
N GLN A 86 12.98 8.91 10.96
CA GLN A 86 12.59 10.23 11.43
C GLN A 86 11.19 10.25 12.09
N MET A 87 10.26 9.43 11.59
CA MET A 87 8.91 9.30 12.15
C MET A 87 8.89 8.62 13.53
N GLU A 88 10.01 8.14 14.07
CA GLU A 88 10.09 7.57 15.41
C GLU A 88 9.71 8.59 16.50
N ASP A 89 10.16 9.83 16.34
CA ASP A 89 9.90 10.92 17.27
C ASP A 89 8.54 11.59 17.07
N MET A 90 7.68 11.04 16.20
CA MET A 90 6.40 11.62 15.76
C MET A 90 5.23 10.67 16.09
N PRO A 91 4.78 10.58 17.35
CA PRO A 91 3.75 9.64 17.78
C PRO A 91 2.41 9.85 17.06
N GLU A 92 2.10 11.08 16.63
CA GLU A 92 0.92 11.40 15.83
C GLU A 92 0.93 10.75 14.44
N GLN A 93 2.11 10.37 13.95
CA GLN A 93 2.29 9.70 12.66
C GLN A 93 2.47 8.18 12.78
N ALA A 94 2.22 7.58 13.96
CA ALA A 94 2.44 6.15 14.20
C ALA A 94 1.75 5.26 13.15
N LYS A 95 0.52 5.57 12.74
CA LYS A 95 -0.20 4.81 11.70
C LYS A 95 0.44 4.96 10.32
N THR A 96 0.87 6.17 9.96
CA THR A 96 1.57 6.44 8.70
C THR A 96 2.93 5.73 8.69
N ARG A 97 3.67 5.74 9.81
CA ARG A 97 4.95 5.05 10.00
C ARG A 97 4.79 3.55 9.83
N TYR A 98 3.75 2.98 10.44
CA TYR A 98 3.40 1.57 10.29
C TYR A 98 3.07 1.21 8.83
N LEU A 99 2.28 2.04 8.13
CA LEU A 99 1.95 1.82 6.73
C LEU A 99 3.20 1.89 5.82
N LEU A 100 4.09 2.85 6.07
CA LEU A 100 5.38 2.96 5.38
C LEU A 100 6.21 1.69 5.59
N ALA A 101 6.31 1.19 6.82
CA ALA A 101 7.00 -0.06 7.12
C ALA A 101 6.45 -1.26 6.32
N LEU A 102 5.13 -1.39 6.24
CA LEU A 102 4.48 -2.45 5.44
C LEU A 102 4.79 -2.32 3.94
N ILE A 103 4.85 -1.11 3.40
CA ILE A 103 5.24 -0.87 2.01
C ILE A 103 6.70 -1.24 1.78
N LEU A 104 7.60 -0.88 2.69
CA LEU A 104 9.02 -1.24 2.60
C LEU A 104 9.24 -2.75 2.69
N LEU A 105 8.47 -3.45 3.53
CA LEU A 105 8.44 -4.92 3.57
C LEU A 105 8.00 -5.53 2.24
N ARG A 106 6.89 -5.04 1.68
CA ARG A 106 6.37 -5.52 0.38
C ARG A 106 7.38 -5.31 -0.75
N ARG A 107 8.17 -4.23 -0.69
CA ARG A 107 9.25 -3.92 -1.64
C ARG A 107 10.59 -4.60 -1.32
N ARG A 108 10.67 -5.35 -0.21
CA ARG A 108 11.88 -6.03 0.28
C ARG A 108 13.04 -5.09 0.57
N PHE A 109 12.75 -3.88 1.05
CA PHE A 109 13.78 -2.91 1.48
C PHE A 109 14.16 -3.15 2.94
N VAL A 110 13.22 -3.71 3.69
CA VAL A 110 13.40 -4.22 5.04
C VAL A 110 12.87 -5.65 5.10
N ARG A 111 13.29 -6.40 6.11
CA ARG A 111 12.79 -7.74 6.42
C ARG A 111 12.40 -7.84 7.88
N VAL A 112 11.35 -8.60 8.18
CA VAL A 112 11.00 -8.88 9.58
C VAL A 112 12.08 -9.79 10.16
N ILE A 113 12.59 -9.41 11.33
CA ILE A 113 13.44 -10.27 12.15
C ILE A 113 12.64 -10.68 13.39
N SER A 114 12.71 -11.95 13.76
CA SER A 114 12.11 -12.41 15.01
C SER A 114 12.88 -11.80 16.17
N GLY A 115 12.33 -10.75 16.78
CA GLY A 115 12.73 -10.32 18.12
C GLY A 115 12.40 -11.40 19.16
N PRO A 116 12.93 -11.33 20.38
CA PRO A 116 12.73 -12.33 21.44
C PRO A 116 11.28 -12.42 22.00
N HIS A 117 10.25 -12.15 21.20
CA HIS A 117 8.83 -12.24 21.59
C HIS A 117 7.95 -13.06 20.62
N SER A 118 8.57 -13.93 19.81
CA SER A 118 7.84 -14.98 19.08
C SER A 118 8.21 -16.39 19.57
N ALA A 119 8.22 -16.59 20.89
CA ALA A 119 8.14 -17.92 21.49
C ALA A 119 6.87 -17.95 22.36
N ALA A 120 5.89 -18.75 21.91
CA ALA A 120 4.77 -19.31 22.67
C ALA A 120 4.18 -18.44 23.79
N LYS A 121 3.00 -17.85 23.54
CA LYS A 121 2.03 -17.63 24.62
C LYS A 121 1.57 -18.99 25.13
N THR A 122 2.33 -19.60 26.03
CA THR A 122 1.77 -20.60 26.95
C THR A 122 0.97 -19.80 27.95
N GLN A 123 -0.34 -20.01 27.96
CA GLN A 123 -1.22 -19.51 29.02
C GLN A 123 -0.79 -20.21 30.30
N ASP A 124 0.01 -19.52 31.13
CA ASP A 124 -0.15 -19.53 32.57
C ASP A 124 0.78 -18.50 33.22
N GLU A 125 0.21 -17.86 34.23
CA GLU A 125 0.81 -17.02 35.26
C GLU A 125 0.98 -15.52 35.01
N ALA A 126 0.32 -14.81 35.92
CA ALA A 126 0.29 -13.37 36.09
C ALA A 126 1.64 -12.84 36.58
N ASP A 127 2.15 -11.81 35.90
CA ASP A 127 2.75 -10.68 36.61
C ASP A 127 2.58 -9.41 35.78
N ALA A 128 2.18 -8.34 36.45
CA ALA A 128 1.99 -7.04 35.83
C ALA A 128 3.36 -6.37 35.67
N THR A 129 3.66 -5.84 34.47
CA THR A 129 4.20 -4.48 34.23
C THR A 129 4.70 -4.35 32.77
N THR A 130 4.12 -3.38 32.05
CA THR A 130 4.55 -2.87 30.73
C THR A 130 4.36 -3.79 29.52
N SER A 131 3.10 -4.10 29.16
CA SER A 131 2.80 -4.57 27.80
C SER A 131 2.58 -3.35 26.91
N GLY A 132 3.66 -2.83 26.31
CA GLY A 132 3.55 -1.88 25.21
C GLY A 132 2.80 -2.48 24.00
N PRO A 133 2.46 -1.67 22.98
CA PRO A 133 1.90 -2.19 21.74
C PRO A 133 2.85 -3.23 21.12
N PRO A 134 2.35 -4.26 20.43
CA PRO A 134 3.20 -5.22 19.74
C PRO A 134 4.13 -4.49 18.77
N MET A 135 5.43 -4.74 18.88
CA MET A 135 6.46 -4.09 18.06
C MET A 135 6.89 -5.00 16.92
N MET A 136 6.90 -4.46 15.71
CA MET A 136 7.45 -5.10 14.52
C MET A 136 8.94 -4.74 14.42
N HIS A 137 9.79 -5.76 14.55
CA HIS A 137 11.24 -5.61 14.43
C HIS A 137 11.67 -5.82 12.97
N LEU A 138 12.29 -4.79 12.40
CA LEU A 138 12.69 -4.76 11.00
C LEU A 138 14.20 -4.65 10.90
N GLU A 139 14.80 -5.37 9.96
CA GLU A 139 16.18 -5.17 9.54
C GLU A 139 16.19 -4.53 8.14
N VAL A 140 16.98 -3.46 7.98
CA VAL A 140 17.23 -2.82 6.69
C VAL A 140 18.18 -3.68 5.87
N VAL A 141 17.78 -4.00 4.64
CA VAL A 141 18.51 -4.95 3.78
C VAL A 141 19.89 -4.42 3.36
N ASP A 142 20.03 -3.10 3.23
CA ASP A 142 21.25 -2.49 2.68
C ASP A 142 22.40 -2.42 3.70
N ASP A 143 22.10 -2.13 4.97
CA ASP A 143 23.11 -1.86 6.01
C ASP A 143 22.99 -2.78 7.26
N GLY A 144 21.98 -3.66 7.31
CA GLY A 144 21.75 -4.59 8.42
C GLY A 144 21.28 -3.92 9.72
N SER A 145 21.00 -2.63 9.70
CA SER A 145 20.52 -1.92 10.89
C SER A 145 19.07 -2.28 11.23
N THR A 146 18.72 -2.17 12.50
CA THR A 146 17.37 -2.53 12.99
C THR A 146 16.50 -1.30 13.21
N ILE A 147 15.20 -1.44 12.97
CA ILE A 147 14.17 -0.42 13.19
C ILE A 147 12.97 -1.10 13.84
N ASP A 148 12.50 -0.55 14.96
CA ASP A 148 11.31 -1.03 15.65
C ASP A 148 10.12 -0.13 15.35
N VAL A 149 9.00 -0.74 14.96
CA VAL A 149 7.78 -0.03 14.56
C VAL A 149 6.59 -0.59 15.33
N ALA A 150 5.86 0.25 16.04
CA ALA A 150 4.64 -0.18 16.73
C ALA A 150 3.58 -0.63 15.72
N GLU A 151 3.05 -1.84 15.90
CA GLU A 151 1.94 -2.34 15.10
C GLU A 151 0.66 -1.58 15.45
N CYS A 152 0.05 -0.97 14.43
CA CYS A 152 -1.15 -0.16 14.59
C CYS A 152 -2.34 -0.83 13.89
N GLN A 153 -3.52 -0.74 14.52
CA GLN A 153 -4.77 -1.05 13.85
C GLN A 153 -5.20 0.14 12.99
N ILE A 154 -5.44 -0.11 11.70
CA ILE A 154 -5.92 0.88 10.73
C ILE A 154 -7.36 0.53 10.38
N ALA A 155 -8.30 1.37 10.79
CA ALA A 155 -9.71 1.21 10.46
C ALA A 155 -9.98 1.55 8.99
N LYS A 156 -11.03 0.95 8.41
CA LYS A 156 -11.41 1.21 7.02
C LYS A 156 -11.75 2.69 6.77
N SER A 157 -12.28 3.40 7.76
CA SER A 157 -12.66 4.81 7.67
C SER A 157 -11.48 5.78 7.52
N GLU A 158 -10.30 5.40 8.00
CA GLU A 158 -9.09 6.23 7.93
C GLU A 158 -8.13 5.82 6.82
N ALA A 159 -8.39 4.68 6.16
CA ALA A 159 -7.51 4.11 5.14
C ALA A 159 -7.29 5.06 3.94
N GLU A 160 -8.34 5.76 3.49
CA GLU A 160 -8.23 6.70 2.36
C GLU A 160 -7.35 7.90 2.72
N SER A 161 -7.58 8.52 3.89
CA SER A 161 -6.79 9.65 4.37
C SER A 161 -5.32 9.28 4.63
N LEU A 162 -5.06 8.12 5.23
CA LEU A 162 -3.68 7.65 5.44
C LEU A 162 -2.97 7.34 4.12
N SER A 163 -3.69 6.78 3.13
CA SER A 163 -3.13 6.51 1.80
C SER A 163 -2.80 7.80 1.05
N GLU A 164 -3.62 8.83 1.19
CA GLU A 164 -3.41 10.14 0.57
C GLU A 164 -2.19 10.83 1.21
N ALA A 165 -2.17 10.97 2.53
CA ALA A 165 -1.03 11.55 3.26
C ALA A 165 0.28 10.82 2.96
N LEU A 166 0.25 9.49 2.89
CA LEU A 166 1.43 8.71 2.54
C LEU A 166 1.83 8.92 1.08
N SER A 167 0.89 9.06 0.15
CA SER A 167 1.22 9.34 -1.26
C SER A 167 1.89 10.70 -1.42
N GLU A 168 1.46 11.71 -0.67
CA GLU A 168 2.12 13.03 -0.67
C GLU A 168 3.55 12.96 -0.12
N LEU A 169 3.80 12.14 0.90
CA LEU A 169 5.13 11.99 1.50
C LEU A 169 6.10 11.14 0.67
N LEU A 170 5.59 10.09 0.01
CA LEU A 170 6.44 9.09 -0.63
C LEU A 170 6.78 9.39 -2.08
N TYR A 171 6.01 10.23 -2.77
CA TYR A 171 6.22 10.49 -4.17
C TYR A 171 6.82 11.88 -4.38
N CYS A 172 7.86 11.95 -5.19
CA CYS A 172 8.51 13.18 -5.62
C CYS A 172 8.39 13.33 -7.14
N GLU A 173 8.66 14.51 -7.66
CA GLU A 173 8.67 14.71 -9.10
C GLU A 173 9.87 13.98 -9.72
N ALA A 174 9.68 13.27 -10.83
CA ALA A 174 10.79 12.54 -11.48
C ALA A 174 11.97 13.42 -11.88
N SER A 175 11.74 14.72 -12.09
CA SER A 175 12.79 15.71 -12.37
C SER A 175 13.72 15.97 -11.19
N GLU A 176 13.26 15.77 -9.95
CA GLU A 176 14.05 16.01 -8.74
C GLU A 176 15.05 14.87 -8.48
N ILE A 177 14.73 13.65 -8.92
CA ILE A 177 15.63 12.48 -8.78
C ILE A 177 16.82 12.55 -9.76
N GLN A 178 16.70 13.26 -10.88
CA GLN A 178 17.73 13.32 -11.93
C GLN A 178 18.83 14.37 -11.65
N GLN A 179 18.74 15.10 -10.54
CA GLN A 179 19.68 16.17 -10.20
C GLN A 179 20.71 15.78 -9.12
N GLU A 180 20.68 14.54 -8.63
CA GLU A 180 21.69 13.93 -7.74
C GLU A 180 22.52 12.87 -8.48
#